data_AF-A0AAI9NZ88-F1
#
_entry.id   AF-A0AAI9NZ88-F1
#
_cell.length_a   1.000
_cell.length_b   1.000
_cell.length_c   1.000
_cell.angle_alpha   90.00
_cell.angle_beta   90.00
_cell.angle_gamma   90.00
#
_symmetry.space_group_name_H-M   'P 1'
#
loop_
_entity.id
_entity.type
_entity.pdbx_description
1 polymer ?
#
loop_
_entity_poly.entity_id
_entity_poly.type
_entity_poly.pdbx_seq_one_letter_code
_entity_poly.pdbx_strand_id
1 'polypeptide(L)'
;MRKIGFDNDKYLSMQSEHIRERIGQFGDKLYLEFGGKLFDDYHASRVLPGFAPDSKLQMLLQLADQAEMIISINAADIERNKIRHDLGITYDQDVIRLIGVYKEKGLYVSSVVITRYAGQSSADVFQKKLEAIGIKVYHHYSIDGYPNNVEKIVSDEGYGKNEYVETTRPLVIVTAPGPGSGKMATCLSQLYHENKRGVKAGYAKFETFPIWNIPLKHPVNLAYEAATADLNDVNMIDPFHLEAYGETTVNYNRDIEIYPVLAAMFEGIYGHCPYKSPTDMGVNMAGNCIVDDEACQEASKQEIIRRYYQSVNRFVRDEATKDEVYKQELIMKQAKITVDDRAVVPVANKLAEETGSAAAALELPDGTIVTGSTSDLLGPSSAVLLNAIKILGGIDKKTHLISRTFIEPIQKLKTQYLGSKNPRLHTDEVLIALSMCAVSDPNAKLALQQLPKLAGCQLHTSAILSAVDMNTFKKLGIEFTNEAVYEGRM
;
A
#
# COMPACT_ATOMS: atom_id res chain seq x y z
N MET A 1 8.55 13.68 17.28
CA MET A 1 7.52 12.63 17.02
C MET A 1 6.50 13.26 16.08
N ARG A 2 6.11 12.59 14.99
CA ARG A 2 5.17 13.17 14.01
C ARG A 2 3.83 13.48 14.68
N LYS A 3 3.23 14.63 14.36
CA LYS A 3 1.91 15.02 14.89
C LYS A 3 0.86 13.99 14.42
N ILE A 4 0.05 13.48 15.33
CA ILE A 4 -1.04 12.53 15.02
C ILE A 4 -2.21 13.32 14.44
N GLY A 5 -2.71 12.88 13.29
CA GLY A 5 -3.88 13.45 12.61
C GLY A 5 -5.07 12.51 12.47
N PHE A 6 -4.91 11.25 12.86
CA PHE A 6 -5.92 10.21 12.71
C PHE A 6 -6.12 9.45 14.03
N ASP A 7 -7.38 9.28 14.43
CA ASP A 7 -7.77 8.47 15.59
C ASP A 7 -8.06 7.03 15.16
N ASN A 8 -7.11 6.14 15.41
CA ASN A 8 -7.22 4.74 15.03
C ASN A 8 -8.29 4.00 15.82
N ASP A 9 -8.41 4.24 17.13
CA ASP A 9 -9.35 3.49 17.97
C ASP A 9 -10.80 3.87 17.63
N LYS A 10 -11.03 5.17 17.35
CA LYS A 10 -12.30 5.64 16.79
C LYS A 10 -12.59 4.98 15.44
N TYR A 11 -11.59 4.87 14.57
CA TYR A 11 -11.75 4.20 13.28
C TYR A 11 -12.14 2.73 13.42
N LEU A 12 -11.43 1.96 14.25
CA LEU A 12 -11.74 0.54 14.44
C LEU A 12 -13.20 0.34 14.88
N SER A 13 -13.65 1.15 15.84
CA SER A 13 -15.00 1.08 16.41
C SER A 13 -16.06 1.53 15.40
N MET A 14 -15.92 2.73 14.83
CA MET A 14 -16.88 3.33 13.90
C MET A 14 -16.99 2.53 12.59
N GLN A 15 -15.87 2.04 12.06
CA GLN A 15 -15.85 1.27 10.83
C GLN A 15 -16.51 -0.10 11.00
N SER A 16 -16.27 -0.77 12.13
CA SER A 16 -16.89 -2.08 12.41
C SER A 16 -18.38 -1.94 12.68
N GLU A 17 -18.81 -0.90 13.41
CA GLU A 17 -20.22 -0.57 13.63
C GLU A 17 -20.95 -0.27 12.32
N HIS A 18 -20.38 0.58 11.46
CA HIS A 18 -21.00 0.90 10.17
C HIS A 18 -21.14 -0.33 9.25
N ILE A 19 -20.20 -1.28 9.30
CA ILE A 19 -20.34 -2.57 8.58
C ILE A 19 -21.48 -3.41 9.19
N ARG A 20 -21.65 -3.43 10.53
CA ARG A 20 -22.79 -4.11 11.18
C ARG A 20 -24.13 -3.48 10.79
N GLU A 21 -24.21 -2.16 10.75
CA GLU A 21 -25.40 -1.44 10.26
C GLU A 21 -25.73 -1.83 8.81
N ARG A 22 -24.72 -1.86 7.94
CA ARG A 22 -24.87 -2.28 6.54
C ARG A 22 -25.38 -3.72 6.43
N ILE A 23 -24.92 -4.65 7.26
CA ILE A 23 -25.44 -6.02 7.30
C ILE A 23 -26.95 -6.01 7.64
N GLY A 24 -27.35 -5.24 8.66
CA GLY A 24 -28.74 -5.13 9.10
C GLY A 24 -29.69 -4.56 8.04
N GLN A 25 -29.20 -3.64 7.20
CA GLN A 25 -29.99 -3.06 6.08
C GLN A 25 -30.42 -4.12 5.05
N PHE A 26 -29.69 -5.22 4.93
CA PHE A 26 -29.94 -6.28 3.93
C PHE A 26 -30.50 -7.58 4.52
N GLY A 27 -31.00 -7.56 5.77
CA GLY A 27 -31.64 -8.73 6.37
C GLY A 27 -30.65 -9.82 6.79
N ASP A 28 -29.53 -9.41 7.39
CA ASP A 28 -28.51 -10.24 8.03
C ASP A 28 -27.53 -10.99 7.11
N LYS A 29 -27.38 -10.57 5.84
CA LYS A 29 -26.31 -11.08 4.99
C LYS A 29 -25.67 -10.00 4.12
N LEU A 30 -24.33 -9.92 4.11
CA LEU A 30 -23.56 -8.95 3.33
C LEU A 30 -22.35 -9.62 2.68
N TYR A 31 -22.22 -9.48 1.37
CA TYR A 31 -21.01 -9.77 0.62
C TYR A 31 -20.20 -8.48 0.46
N LEU A 32 -19.08 -8.39 1.16
CA LEU A 32 -18.21 -7.23 1.18
C LEU A 32 -17.02 -7.46 0.24
N GLU A 33 -16.98 -6.75 -0.89
CA GLU A 33 -15.77 -6.69 -1.72
C GLU A 33 -14.69 -5.92 -0.97
N PHE A 34 -13.57 -6.60 -0.67
CA PHE A 34 -12.46 -5.99 0.04
C PHE A 34 -11.35 -5.58 -0.92
N GLY A 35 -11.19 -4.26 -1.12
CA GLY A 35 -10.16 -3.66 -1.95
C GLY A 35 -8.87 -3.34 -1.18
N GLY A 36 -7.74 -3.42 -1.88
CA GLY A 36 -6.43 -2.98 -1.36
C GLY A 36 -5.71 -3.95 -0.42
N LYS A 37 -4.63 -3.47 0.18
CA LYS A 37 -3.80 -4.23 1.13
C LYS A 37 -4.47 -4.29 2.51
N LEU A 38 -4.45 -5.46 3.15
CA LEU A 38 -5.05 -5.67 4.47
C LEU A 38 -4.03 -5.55 5.64
N PHE A 39 -2.79 -5.99 5.42
CA PHE A 39 -1.80 -6.17 6.49
C PHE A 39 -0.73 -5.08 6.56
N ASP A 40 -0.47 -4.44 5.43
CA ASP A 40 0.72 -3.64 5.19
C ASP A 40 0.38 -2.35 4.43
N ASP A 41 -0.67 -1.65 4.86
CA ASP A 41 -1.06 -0.36 4.27
C ASP A 41 -0.18 0.79 4.78
N TYR A 42 1.10 0.71 4.42
CA TYR A 42 2.08 1.72 4.79
C TYR A 42 1.79 3.07 4.11
N HIS A 43 1.08 3.08 2.98
CA HIS A 43 0.64 4.34 2.37
C HIS A 43 -0.35 5.05 3.30
N ALA A 44 -1.40 4.37 3.75
CA ALA A 44 -2.35 4.93 4.73
C ALA A 44 -1.64 5.44 5.99
N SER A 45 -0.70 4.66 6.54
CA SER A 45 0.04 5.07 7.76
C SER A 45 0.85 6.37 7.61
N ARG A 46 1.36 6.65 6.40
CA ARG A 46 2.14 7.86 6.11
C ARG A 46 1.28 9.07 5.78
N VAL A 47 0.10 8.82 5.21
CA VAL A 47 -0.86 9.84 4.74
C VAL A 47 -1.82 10.27 5.86
N LEU A 48 -2.16 9.34 6.76
CA LEU A 48 -3.03 9.53 7.92
C LEU A 48 -2.24 9.22 9.21
N PRO A 49 -1.42 10.16 9.73
CA PRO A 49 -0.59 9.89 10.92
C PRO A 49 -1.42 9.45 12.11
N GLY A 50 -1.26 8.19 12.54
CA GLY A 50 -2.10 7.55 13.55
C GLY A 50 -2.79 6.29 13.03
N PHE A 51 -3.01 6.16 11.72
CA PHE A 51 -3.46 4.93 11.08
C PHE A 51 -2.34 3.88 11.13
N ALA A 52 -2.60 2.72 11.75
CA ALA A 52 -1.64 1.63 11.80
C ALA A 52 -1.62 0.84 10.47
N PRO A 53 -0.47 0.29 10.02
CA PRO A 53 -0.41 -0.48 8.78
C PRO A 53 -1.39 -1.67 8.71
N ASP A 54 -1.78 -2.21 9.87
CA ASP A 54 -2.70 -3.33 10.05
C ASP A 54 -4.09 -2.92 10.58
N SER A 55 -4.45 -1.63 10.59
CA SER A 55 -5.74 -1.15 11.13
C SER A 55 -6.95 -1.84 10.50
N LYS A 56 -6.89 -2.16 9.20
CA LYS A 56 -7.97 -2.87 8.51
C LYS A 56 -8.14 -4.29 9.04
N LEU A 57 -7.04 -5.00 9.28
CA LEU A 57 -7.09 -6.32 9.92
C LEU A 57 -7.67 -6.21 11.33
N GLN A 58 -7.17 -5.26 12.14
CA GLN A 58 -7.66 -5.05 13.51
C GLN A 58 -9.17 -4.77 13.53
N MET A 59 -9.66 -3.98 12.56
CA MET A 59 -11.09 -3.72 12.38
C MET A 59 -11.86 -5.00 12.02
N LEU A 60 -11.36 -5.80 11.06
CA LEU A 60 -11.99 -7.08 10.71
C LEU A 60 -12.01 -8.07 11.87
N LEU A 61 -11.00 -8.04 12.74
CA LEU A 61 -10.95 -8.91 13.92
C LEU A 61 -12.07 -8.60 14.92
N GLN A 62 -12.60 -7.38 14.95
CA GLN A 62 -13.80 -7.03 15.73
C GLN A 62 -15.10 -7.66 15.18
N LEU A 63 -15.03 -8.23 13.98
CA LEU A 63 -16.14 -8.89 13.28
C LEU A 63 -15.84 -10.39 13.05
N ALA A 64 -14.76 -10.93 13.64
CA ALA A 64 -14.24 -12.25 13.29
C ALA A 64 -15.18 -13.41 13.59
N ASP A 65 -16.06 -13.28 14.59
CA ASP A 65 -17.07 -14.28 14.94
C ASP A 65 -18.22 -14.34 13.91
N GLN A 66 -18.56 -13.19 13.34
CA GLN A 66 -19.63 -13.02 12.35
C GLN A 66 -19.14 -12.94 10.89
N ALA A 67 -17.84 -13.02 10.63
CA ALA A 67 -17.25 -12.88 9.30
C ALA A 67 -16.63 -14.19 8.78
N GLU A 68 -16.89 -14.55 7.53
CA GLU A 68 -16.14 -15.58 6.81
C GLU A 68 -15.47 -15.01 5.54
N MET A 69 -14.32 -15.57 5.18
CA MET A 69 -13.49 -15.09 4.08
C MET A 69 -13.64 -16.02 2.87
N ILE A 70 -13.91 -15.42 1.71
CA ILE A 70 -13.77 -16.04 0.39
C ILE A 70 -12.58 -15.40 -0.31
N ILE A 71 -11.69 -16.23 -0.88
CA ILE A 71 -10.58 -15.73 -1.69
C ILE A 71 -10.85 -16.05 -3.15
N SER A 72 -10.97 -15.03 -4.00
CA SER A 72 -11.10 -15.21 -5.45
C SER A 72 -9.74 -15.20 -6.14
N ILE A 73 -9.56 -16.08 -7.13
CA ILE A 73 -8.36 -16.15 -7.97
C ILE A 73 -8.74 -16.49 -9.41
N ASN A 74 -8.13 -15.81 -10.38
CA ASN A 74 -8.40 -16.03 -11.80
C ASN A 74 -7.64 -17.26 -12.31
N ALA A 75 -8.34 -18.18 -12.97
CA ALA A 75 -7.73 -19.40 -13.52
C ALA A 75 -6.59 -19.12 -14.50
N ALA A 76 -6.70 -18.08 -15.33
CA ALA A 76 -5.66 -17.70 -16.27
C ALA A 76 -4.42 -17.10 -15.58
N ASP A 77 -4.59 -16.45 -14.42
CA ASP A 77 -3.47 -15.92 -13.64
C ASP A 77 -2.67 -17.06 -12.98
N ILE A 78 -3.33 -18.16 -12.60
CA ILE A 78 -2.68 -19.40 -12.15
C ILE A 78 -1.85 -20.00 -13.30
N GLU A 79 -2.46 -20.17 -14.47
CA GLU A 79 -1.80 -20.77 -15.64
C GLU A 79 -0.57 -19.98 -16.10
N ARG A 80 -0.65 -18.65 -16.04
CA ARG A 80 0.45 -17.75 -16.43
C ARG A 80 1.50 -17.55 -15.34
N ASN A 81 1.34 -18.18 -14.16
CA ASN A 81 2.19 -17.96 -12.99
C ASN A 81 2.35 -16.47 -12.67
N LYS A 82 1.24 -15.73 -12.69
CA LYS A 82 1.28 -14.27 -12.48
C LYS A 82 1.91 -13.98 -11.12
N ILE A 83 2.90 -13.08 -11.12
CA ILE A 83 3.67 -12.74 -9.93
C ILE A 83 3.06 -11.52 -9.25
N ARG A 84 2.92 -11.60 -7.92
CA ARG A 84 2.64 -10.43 -7.08
C ARG A 84 3.95 -9.70 -6.81
N HIS A 85 4.18 -8.59 -7.51
CA HIS A 85 5.45 -7.85 -7.49
C HIS A 85 5.94 -7.46 -6.08
N ASP A 86 5.03 -7.10 -5.17
CA ASP A 86 5.37 -6.73 -3.79
C ASP A 86 6.10 -7.85 -3.02
N LEU A 87 5.74 -9.11 -3.30
CA LEU A 87 6.19 -10.28 -2.54
C LEU A 87 7.12 -11.21 -3.35
N GLY A 88 7.14 -11.06 -4.68
CA GLY A 88 7.93 -11.91 -5.57
C GLY A 88 7.45 -13.36 -5.66
N ILE A 89 6.19 -13.63 -5.27
CA ILE A 89 5.56 -14.97 -5.32
C ILE A 89 4.40 -14.99 -6.32
N THR A 90 4.05 -16.17 -6.81
CA THR A 90 2.92 -16.35 -7.72
C THR A 90 1.57 -16.18 -7.01
N TYR A 91 0.51 -15.85 -7.76
CA TYR A 91 -0.81 -15.60 -7.18
C TYR A 91 -1.38 -16.82 -6.44
N ASP A 92 -1.15 -18.04 -6.94
CA ASP A 92 -1.57 -19.29 -6.28
C ASP A 92 -0.83 -19.52 -4.96
N GLN A 93 0.47 -19.22 -4.90
CA GLN A 93 1.26 -19.22 -3.66
C GLN A 93 0.76 -18.16 -2.68
N ASP A 94 0.40 -16.97 -3.17
CA ASP A 94 -0.14 -15.90 -2.33
C ASP A 94 -1.51 -16.26 -1.75
N VAL A 95 -2.38 -16.99 -2.47
CA VAL A 95 -3.62 -17.52 -1.90
C VAL A 95 -3.33 -18.45 -0.72
N ILE A 96 -2.40 -19.40 -0.85
CA ILE A 96 -2.02 -20.30 0.25
C ILE A 96 -1.48 -19.50 1.44
N ARG A 97 -0.63 -18.50 1.17
CA ARG A 97 -0.11 -17.60 2.21
C ARG A 97 -1.24 -16.84 2.91
N LEU A 98 -2.18 -16.25 2.17
CA LEU A 98 -3.33 -15.52 2.72
C LEU A 98 -4.19 -16.44 3.59
N ILE A 99 -4.46 -17.68 3.17
CA ILE A 99 -5.17 -18.68 3.98
C ILE A 99 -4.46 -18.90 5.32
N GLY A 100 -3.15 -19.13 5.28
CA GLY A 100 -2.34 -19.34 6.48
C GLY A 100 -2.41 -18.14 7.44
N VAL A 101 -2.21 -16.93 6.92
CA VAL A 101 -2.22 -15.70 7.73
C VAL A 101 -3.61 -15.44 8.31
N TYR A 102 -4.68 -15.59 7.54
CA TYR A 102 -6.04 -15.41 8.05
C TYR A 102 -6.37 -16.39 9.17
N LYS A 103 -6.04 -17.68 9.00
CA LYS A 103 -6.23 -18.70 10.04
C LYS A 103 -5.42 -18.39 11.30
N GLU A 104 -4.16 -17.98 11.15
CA GLU A 104 -3.29 -17.59 12.29
C GLU A 104 -3.87 -16.40 13.08
N LYS A 105 -4.51 -15.45 12.40
CA LYS A 105 -5.15 -14.29 13.02
C LYS A 105 -6.56 -14.58 13.55
N GLY A 106 -7.09 -15.80 13.40
CA GLY A 106 -8.40 -16.19 13.89
C GLY A 106 -9.57 -15.87 12.95
N LEU A 107 -9.30 -15.55 11.68
CA LEU A 107 -10.31 -15.36 10.66
C LEU A 107 -10.66 -16.70 9.99
N TYR A 108 -11.96 -16.94 9.80
CA TYR A 108 -12.45 -18.16 9.16
C TYR A 108 -12.39 -18.02 7.64
N VAL A 109 -11.50 -18.77 6.99
CA VAL A 109 -11.50 -18.89 5.52
C VAL A 109 -12.40 -20.06 5.12
N SER A 110 -13.55 -19.74 4.53
CA SER A 110 -14.56 -20.74 4.17
C SER A 110 -14.24 -21.42 2.85
N SER A 111 -13.81 -20.65 1.84
CA SER A 111 -13.59 -21.18 0.50
C SER A 111 -12.66 -20.35 -0.39
N VAL A 112 -12.24 -20.97 -1.49
CA VAL A 112 -11.58 -20.31 -2.62
C VAL A 112 -12.47 -20.43 -3.85
N VAL A 113 -12.63 -19.32 -4.58
CA VAL A 113 -13.34 -19.29 -5.86
C VAL A 113 -12.34 -19.15 -6.99
N ILE A 114 -12.26 -20.16 -7.85
CA ILE A 114 -11.49 -20.09 -9.09
C ILE A 114 -12.38 -19.48 -10.18
N THR A 115 -12.11 -18.23 -10.52
CA THR A 115 -12.89 -17.45 -11.49
C THR A 115 -12.39 -17.65 -12.91
N ARG A 116 -13.30 -17.51 -13.87
CA ARG A 116 -13.06 -17.77 -15.30
C ARG A 116 -12.49 -19.16 -15.57
N TYR A 117 -12.91 -20.14 -14.78
CA TYR A 117 -12.52 -21.53 -14.95
C TYR A 117 -13.02 -22.06 -16.30
N ALA A 118 -12.17 -22.81 -16.99
CA ALA A 118 -12.43 -23.40 -18.29
C ALA A 118 -11.75 -24.77 -18.46
N GLY A 119 -11.42 -25.46 -17.36
CA GLY A 119 -10.75 -26.77 -17.39
C GLY A 119 -9.23 -26.69 -17.51
N GLN A 120 -8.59 -25.62 -17.02
CA GLN A 120 -7.14 -25.49 -17.06
C GLN A 120 -6.47 -26.49 -16.08
N SER A 121 -5.54 -27.30 -16.57
CA SER A 121 -4.85 -28.32 -15.74
C SER A 121 -4.13 -27.74 -14.52
N SER A 122 -3.59 -26.52 -14.64
CA SER A 122 -2.92 -25.82 -13.53
C SER A 122 -3.90 -25.43 -12.42
N ALA A 123 -5.12 -25.03 -12.79
CA ALA A 123 -6.20 -24.75 -11.84
C ALA A 123 -6.65 -26.03 -11.12
N ASP A 124 -6.76 -27.16 -11.82
CA ASP A 124 -7.12 -28.45 -11.23
C ASP A 124 -6.08 -28.95 -10.22
N VAL A 125 -4.80 -28.80 -10.55
CA VAL A 125 -3.69 -29.13 -9.63
C VAL A 125 -3.74 -28.23 -8.40
N PHE A 126 -4.02 -26.94 -8.58
CA PHE A 126 -4.14 -25.99 -7.49
C PHE A 126 -5.34 -26.30 -6.59
N GLN A 127 -6.49 -26.65 -7.16
CA GLN A 127 -7.66 -27.12 -6.43
C GLN A 127 -7.32 -28.30 -5.51
N LYS A 128 -6.65 -29.34 -6.03
CA LYS A 128 -6.23 -30.50 -5.21
C LYS A 128 -5.34 -30.10 -4.04
N LYS A 129 -4.48 -29.10 -4.20
CA LYS A 129 -3.65 -28.57 -3.10
C LYS A 129 -4.50 -27.88 -2.03
N LEU A 130 -5.52 -27.10 -2.43
CA LEU A 130 -6.44 -26.43 -1.51
C LEU A 130 -7.31 -27.42 -0.74
N GLU A 131 -7.87 -28.41 -1.44
CA GLU A 131 -8.68 -29.46 -0.83
C GLU A 131 -7.86 -30.28 0.19
N ALA A 132 -6.58 -30.56 -0.11
CA ALA A 132 -5.67 -31.25 0.80
C ALA A 132 -5.41 -30.49 2.12
N ILE A 133 -5.58 -29.16 2.15
CA ILE A 133 -5.50 -28.34 3.36
C ILE A 133 -6.88 -27.97 3.93
N GLY A 134 -7.93 -28.69 3.48
CA GLY A 134 -9.30 -28.57 3.99
C GLY A 134 -10.05 -27.33 3.53
N ILE A 135 -9.68 -26.73 2.39
CA ILE A 135 -10.37 -25.58 1.81
C ILE A 135 -11.30 -26.04 0.69
N LYS A 136 -12.58 -25.66 0.78
CA LYS A 136 -13.55 -25.89 -0.29
C LYS A 136 -13.22 -25.00 -1.49
N VAL A 137 -13.31 -25.55 -2.69
CA VAL A 137 -13.06 -24.82 -3.94
C VAL A 137 -14.35 -24.80 -4.77
N TYR A 138 -14.66 -23.64 -5.33
CA TYR A 138 -15.81 -23.43 -6.21
C TYR A 138 -15.38 -22.83 -7.53
N HIS A 139 -16.07 -23.17 -8.61
CA HIS A 139 -15.78 -22.70 -9.97
C HIS A 139 -16.78 -21.65 -10.43
N HIS A 140 -16.26 -20.49 -10.83
CA HIS A 140 -17.02 -19.47 -11.54
C HIS A 140 -16.50 -19.39 -12.97
N TYR A 141 -17.41 -19.31 -13.93
CA TYR A 141 -17.13 -19.43 -15.37
C TYR A 141 -17.08 -18.06 -16.04
N SER A 142 -16.55 -18.02 -17.27
CA SER A 142 -16.66 -16.81 -18.09
C SER A 142 -18.09 -16.63 -18.58
N ILE A 143 -18.66 -15.45 -18.34
CA ILE A 143 -20.00 -15.09 -18.81
C ILE A 143 -19.85 -14.25 -20.08
N ASP A 144 -20.47 -14.72 -21.16
CA ASP A 144 -20.47 -14.03 -22.44
C ASP A 144 -21.25 -12.71 -22.36
N GLY A 145 -20.68 -11.64 -22.92
CA GLY A 145 -21.24 -10.28 -22.85
C GLY A 145 -21.03 -9.55 -21.52
N TYR A 146 -20.26 -10.09 -20.57
CA TYR A 146 -19.94 -9.39 -19.31
C TYR A 146 -19.02 -8.17 -19.54
N PRO A 147 -19.28 -7.00 -18.92
CA PRO A 147 -20.36 -6.70 -17.97
C PRO A 147 -21.65 -6.13 -18.61
N ASN A 148 -21.70 -5.93 -19.93
CA ASN A 148 -22.70 -5.08 -20.56
C ASN A 148 -24.06 -5.77 -20.85
N ASN A 149 -24.09 -7.09 -21.04
CA ASN A 149 -25.33 -7.83 -21.33
C ASN A 149 -26.03 -8.28 -20.04
N VAL A 150 -26.65 -7.34 -19.33
CA VAL A 150 -27.26 -7.57 -18.01
C VAL A 150 -28.29 -8.69 -18.03
N GLU A 151 -29.15 -8.77 -19.04
CA GLU A 151 -30.17 -9.82 -19.16
C GLU A 151 -29.56 -11.22 -19.18
N LYS A 152 -28.47 -11.41 -19.95
CA LYS A 152 -27.76 -12.69 -19.99
C LYS A 152 -26.98 -12.95 -18.70
N ILE A 153 -26.37 -11.92 -18.12
CA ILE A 153 -25.58 -12.04 -16.89
C ILE A 153 -26.47 -12.47 -15.72
N VAL A 154 -27.62 -11.83 -15.53
CA VAL A 154 -28.57 -12.12 -14.46
C VAL A 154 -29.57 -13.20 -14.90
N SER A 155 -29.04 -14.34 -15.35
CA SER A 155 -29.83 -15.48 -15.82
C SER A 155 -29.19 -16.82 -15.45
N ASP A 156 -29.91 -17.91 -15.73
CA ASP A 156 -29.37 -19.26 -15.59
C ASP A 156 -28.19 -19.52 -16.54
N GLU A 157 -28.07 -18.80 -17.65
CA GLU A 157 -26.94 -18.90 -18.58
C GLU A 157 -25.75 -18.01 -18.21
N GLY A 158 -25.93 -17.07 -17.29
CA GLY A 158 -24.92 -16.19 -16.74
C GLY A 158 -24.50 -16.65 -15.36
N TYR A 159 -24.90 -15.91 -14.31
CA TYR A 159 -24.59 -16.26 -12.92
C TYR A 159 -25.10 -17.65 -12.53
N GLY A 160 -26.19 -18.16 -13.11
CA GLY A 160 -26.69 -19.50 -12.78
C GLY A 160 -25.76 -20.66 -13.20
N LYS A 161 -24.78 -20.42 -14.07
CA LYS A 161 -23.72 -21.40 -14.37
C LYS A 161 -22.69 -21.52 -13.26
N ASN A 162 -22.48 -20.45 -12.50
CA ASN A 162 -21.48 -20.44 -11.45
C ASN A 162 -21.91 -21.34 -10.30
N GLU A 163 -20.93 -21.95 -9.65
CA GLU A 163 -21.20 -22.71 -8.44
C GLU A 163 -21.53 -21.75 -7.29
N TYR A 164 -22.64 -22.04 -6.60
CA TYR A 164 -23.03 -21.32 -5.40
C TYR A 164 -22.11 -21.70 -4.24
N VAL A 165 -21.44 -20.69 -3.69
CA VAL A 165 -20.60 -20.85 -2.50
C VAL A 165 -21.51 -20.91 -1.27
N GLU A 166 -21.48 -22.03 -0.57
CA GLU A 166 -22.21 -22.20 0.68
C GLU A 166 -21.52 -21.40 1.79
N THR A 167 -22.22 -20.41 2.32
CA THR A 167 -21.72 -19.49 3.34
C THR A 167 -22.65 -19.49 4.54
N THR A 168 -22.08 -19.45 5.75
CA THR A 168 -22.81 -19.64 7.01
C THR A 168 -22.90 -18.39 7.86
N ARG A 169 -21.93 -17.48 7.71
CA ARG A 169 -21.84 -16.25 8.50
C ARG A 169 -22.53 -15.07 7.79
N PRO A 170 -23.04 -14.09 8.55
CA PRO A 170 -23.75 -12.95 8.00
C PRO A 170 -22.85 -12.00 7.21
N LEU A 171 -21.56 -11.90 7.56
CA LEU A 171 -20.59 -11.13 6.80
C LEU A 171 -19.69 -12.06 5.98
N VAL A 172 -19.71 -11.91 4.66
CA VAL A 172 -18.83 -12.65 3.74
C VAL A 172 -17.87 -11.66 3.10
N ILE A 173 -16.59 -11.76 3.44
CA ILE A 173 -15.54 -10.88 2.95
C ILE A 173 -14.90 -11.55 1.73
N VAL A 174 -15.02 -10.91 0.57
CA VAL A 174 -14.43 -11.40 -0.67
C VAL A 174 -13.13 -10.64 -0.95
N THR A 175 -12.01 -11.35 -0.86
CA THR A 175 -10.65 -10.84 -1.07
C THR A 175 -9.96 -11.54 -2.25
N ALA A 176 -8.76 -11.09 -2.61
CA ALA A 176 -7.96 -11.67 -3.70
C ALA A 176 -6.46 -11.35 -3.55
N PRO A 177 -5.57 -12.10 -4.24
CA PRO A 177 -4.15 -11.75 -4.35
C PRO A 177 -3.90 -10.39 -5.03
N GLY A 178 -4.82 -9.94 -5.90
CA GLY A 178 -4.66 -8.69 -6.65
C GLY A 178 -5.88 -8.29 -7.49
N PRO A 179 -5.75 -7.23 -8.30
CA PRO A 179 -6.80 -6.80 -9.22
C PRO A 179 -7.04 -7.81 -10.35
N GLY A 180 -8.27 -7.86 -10.86
CA GLY A 180 -8.66 -8.76 -11.96
C GLY A 180 -8.98 -10.21 -11.57
N SER A 181 -8.97 -10.53 -10.27
CA SER A 181 -9.29 -11.88 -9.76
C SER A 181 -10.79 -12.21 -9.68
N GLY A 182 -11.66 -11.24 -9.95
CA GLY A 182 -13.12 -11.45 -10.02
C GLY A 182 -13.90 -11.23 -8.72
N LYS A 183 -13.36 -10.50 -7.73
CA LYS A 183 -14.02 -10.22 -6.44
C LYS A 183 -15.47 -9.75 -6.59
N MET A 184 -15.68 -8.64 -7.33
CA MET A 184 -17.01 -8.09 -7.60
C MET A 184 -17.94 -9.11 -8.25
N ALA A 185 -17.48 -9.80 -9.31
CA ALA A 185 -18.27 -10.80 -10.01
C ALA A 185 -18.69 -11.96 -9.10
N THR A 186 -17.79 -12.40 -8.21
CA THR A 186 -18.09 -13.41 -7.20
C THR A 186 -19.16 -12.92 -6.22
N CYS A 187 -19.06 -11.68 -5.71
CA CYS A 187 -20.09 -11.12 -4.84
C CYS A 187 -21.47 -11.07 -5.54
N LEU A 188 -21.53 -10.54 -6.76
CA LEU A 188 -22.79 -10.41 -7.51
C LEU A 188 -23.38 -11.78 -7.90
N SER A 189 -22.54 -12.75 -8.24
CA SER A 189 -22.98 -14.14 -8.47
C SER A 189 -23.59 -14.75 -7.20
N GLN A 190 -23.01 -14.48 -6.03
CA GLN A 190 -23.59 -14.93 -4.76
C GLN A 190 -24.93 -14.26 -4.50
N LEU A 191 -25.05 -12.95 -4.71
CA LEU A 191 -26.34 -12.24 -4.55
C LEU A 191 -27.43 -12.84 -5.42
N TYR A 192 -27.14 -13.14 -6.68
CA TYR A 192 -28.07 -13.81 -7.59
C TYR A 192 -28.55 -15.15 -7.01
N HIS A 193 -27.64 -15.98 -6.50
CA HIS A 193 -27.96 -17.28 -5.95
C HIS A 193 -28.69 -17.24 -4.61
N GLU A 194 -28.37 -16.29 -3.73
CA GLU A 194 -29.09 -16.04 -2.47
C GLU A 194 -30.53 -15.62 -2.76
N ASN A 195 -30.71 -14.67 -3.69
CA ASN A 195 -32.03 -14.19 -4.08
C ASN A 195 -32.90 -15.29 -4.70
N LYS A 196 -32.32 -16.15 -5.57
CA LYS A 196 -33.02 -17.34 -6.11
C LYS A 196 -33.46 -18.34 -5.02
N ARG A 197 -32.79 -18.33 -3.86
CA ARG A 197 -33.09 -19.15 -2.68
C ARG A 197 -33.99 -18.43 -1.66
N GLY A 198 -34.44 -17.21 -1.95
CA GLY A 198 -35.26 -16.41 -1.05
C GLY A 198 -34.50 -15.80 0.14
N VAL A 199 -33.16 -15.82 0.12
CA VAL A 199 -32.32 -15.19 1.13
C VAL A 199 -32.02 -13.75 0.70
N LYS A 200 -32.29 -12.78 1.58
CA LYS A 200 -31.89 -11.40 1.35
C LYS A 200 -30.41 -11.25 1.67
N ALA A 201 -29.66 -10.68 0.74
CA ALA A 201 -28.25 -10.39 0.91
C ALA A 201 -27.91 -9.03 0.30
N GLY A 202 -26.90 -8.37 0.84
CA GLY A 202 -26.38 -7.10 0.35
C GLY A 202 -25.02 -7.27 -0.32
N TYR A 203 -24.67 -6.31 -1.16
CA TYR A 203 -23.30 -6.11 -1.64
C TYR A 203 -22.79 -4.80 -1.08
N ALA A 204 -21.56 -4.73 -0.60
CA ALA A 204 -20.91 -3.45 -0.35
C ALA A 204 -19.43 -3.50 -0.76
N LYS A 205 -18.81 -2.34 -0.89
CA LYS A 205 -17.40 -2.21 -1.25
C LYS A 205 -16.62 -1.52 -0.14
N PHE A 206 -15.51 -2.14 0.25
CA PHE A 206 -14.56 -1.58 1.20
C PHE A 206 -13.30 -1.11 0.48
N GLU A 207 -13.10 0.21 0.46
CA GLU A 207 -11.86 0.85 0.02
C GLU A 207 -11.53 2.01 0.95
N THR A 208 -10.24 2.21 1.24
CA THR A 208 -9.79 3.29 2.13
C THR A 208 -9.62 4.60 1.40
N PHE A 209 -9.21 4.54 0.13
CA PHE A 209 -8.96 5.69 -0.72
C PHE A 209 -9.63 5.51 -2.09
N PRO A 210 -10.11 6.59 -2.73
CA PRO A 210 -10.20 7.94 -2.17
C PRO A 210 -11.17 8.01 -0.97
N ILE A 211 -10.99 9.00 -0.10
CA ILE A 211 -11.92 9.26 1.01
C ILE A 211 -13.06 10.11 0.47
N TRP A 212 -14.27 9.56 0.52
CA TRP A 212 -15.44 10.10 -0.19
C TRP A 212 -15.95 11.43 0.38
N ASN A 213 -15.82 11.64 1.68
CA ASN A 213 -16.33 12.79 2.42
C ASN A 213 -15.29 13.88 2.70
N ILE A 214 -14.15 13.86 1.99
CA ILE A 214 -13.20 14.99 1.98
C ILE A 214 -13.04 15.51 0.55
N PRO A 215 -12.67 16.80 0.35
CA PRO A 215 -12.63 17.39 -0.98
C PRO A 215 -11.75 16.64 -1.98
N LEU A 216 -12.10 16.70 -3.27
CA LEU A 216 -11.32 16.10 -4.36
C LEU A 216 -9.85 16.54 -4.35
N LYS A 217 -9.63 17.84 -4.13
CA LYS A 217 -8.29 18.46 -4.10
C LYS A 217 -7.65 18.42 -2.71
N HIS A 218 -8.23 17.69 -1.76
CA HIS A 218 -7.62 17.51 -0.46
C HIS A 218 -6.30 16.74 -0.61
N PRO A 219 -5.18 17.16 0.01
CA PRO A 219 -3.89 16.48 -0.12
C PRO A 219 -3.92 14.97 0.12
N VAL A 220 -4.77 14.48 1.03
CA VAL A 220 -4.97 13.03 1.27
C VAL A 220 -5.45 12.31 -0.01
N ASN A 221 -6.45 12.85 -0.70
CA ASN A 221 -6.94 12.26 -1.95
C ASN A 221 -5.91 12.42 -3.08
N LEU A 222 -5.20 13.55 -3.14
CA LEU A 222 -4.12 13.77 -4.10
C LEU A 222 -2.93 12.82 -3.88
N ALA A 223 -2.62 12.47 -2.63
CA ALA A 223 -1.57 11.51 -2.31
C ALA A 223 -1.93 10.09 -2.76
N TYR A 224 -3.21 9.72 -2.71
CA TYR A 224 -3.69 8.48 -3.32
C TYR A 224 -3.50 8.49 -4.83
N GLU A 225 -3.90 9.57 -5.52
CA GLU A 225 -3.71 9.72 -6.96
C GLU A 225 -2.22 9.67 -7.36
N ALA A 226 -1.34 10.22 -6.52
CA ALA A 226 0.11 10.13 -6.69
C ALA A 226 0.63 8.70 -6.51
N ALA A 227 0.03 7.92 -5.59
CA ALA A 227 0.40 6.53 -5.36
C ALA A 227 -0.11 5.59 -6.45
N THR A 228 -1.09 6.01 -7.23
CA THR A 228 -1.67 5.29 -8.37
C THR A 228 -1.40 6.00 -9.69
N ALA A 229 -0.31 6.78 -9.79
CA ALA A 229 -0.01 7.53 -11.00
C ALA A 229 0.28 6.63 -12.22
N ASP A 230 0.77 5.42 -11.97
CA ASP A 230 0.98 4.34 -12.94
C ASP A 230 -0.33 3.63 -13.32
N LEU A 231 -1.37 3.78 -12.50
CA LEU A 231 -2.70 3.26 -12.75
C LEU A 231 -3.57 4.36 -13.38
N ASN A 232 -4.47 3.95 -14.28
CA ASN A 232 -5.44 4.86 -14.90
C ASN A 232 -6.58 5.26 -13.94
N ASP A 233 -6.32 5.19 -12.63
CA ASP A 233 -7.26 5.60 -11.60
C ASP A 233 -7.11 7.10 -11.38
N VAL A 234 -8.23 7.80 -11.50
CA VAL A 234 -8.35 9.26 -11.40
C VAL A 234 -9.50 9.58 -10.47
N ASN A 235 -9.23 10.38 -9.45
CA ASN A 235 -10.26 10.83 -8.52
C ASN A 235 -11.21 11.80 -9.22
N MET A 236 -12.51 11.69 -8.95
CA MET A 236 -13.55 12.49 -9.56
C MET A 236 -14.67 12.77 -8.55
N ILE A 237 -15.46 13.81 -8.81
CA ILE A 237 -16.72 13.99 -8.09
C ILE A 237 -17.69 12.91 -8.55
N ASP A 238 -18.38 12.27 -7.61
CA ASP A 238 -19.46 11.33 -7.90
C ASP A 238 -20.70 12.09 -8.41
N PRO A 239 -21.00 12.06 -9.73
CA PRO A 239 -22.13 12.81 -10.27
C PRO A 239 -23.47 12.22 -9.82
N PHE A 240 -23.54 10.90 -9.56
CA PHE A 240 -24.77 10.22 -9.16
C PHE A 240 -25.16 10.61 -7.74
N HIS A 241 -24.20 10.72 -6.83
CA HIS A 241 -24.46 11.15 -5.46
C HIS A 241 -24.88 12.62 -5.41
N LEU A 242 -24.23 13.47 -6.21
CA LEU A 242 -24.59 14.88 -6.34
C LEU A 242 -26.01 15.07 -6.89
N GLU A 243 -26.41 14.30 -7.90
CA GLU A 243 -27.76 14.34 -8.45
C GLU A 243 -28.82 13.85 -7.45
N ALA A 244 -28.53 12.74 -6.75
CA ALA A 244 -29.48 12.11 -5.84
C ALA A 244 -29.69 12.86 -4.52
N TYR A 245 -28.65 13.52 -4.00
CA TYR A 245 -28.64 14.10 -2.64
C TYR A 245 -28.26 15.57 -2.60
N GLY A 246 -27.72 16.15 -3.69
CA GLY A 246 -27.20 17.51 -3.69
C GLY A 246 -25.86 17.66 -2.95
N GLU A 247 -25.20 16.55 -2.62
CA GLU A 247 -23.97 16.50 -1.84
C GLU A 247 -22.77 16.15 -2.71
N THR A 248 -21.67 16.89 -2.53
CA THR A 248 -20.43 16.63 -3.29
C THR A 248 -19.61 15.57 -2.57
N THR A 249 -19.40 14.43 -3.22
CA THR A 249 -18.55 13.34 -2.72
C THR A 249 -17.50 12.96 -3.75
N VAL A 250 -16.44 12.31 -3.30
CA VAL A 250 -15.32 11.87 -4.14
C VAL A 250 -15.38 10.37 -4.37
N ASN A 251 -15.24 9.97 -5.63
CA ASN A 251 -15.03 8.60 -6.04
C ASN A 251 -13.92 8.59 -7.11
N TYR A 252 -13.78 7.52 -7.89
CA TYR A 252 -12.82 7.45 -8.98
C TYR A 252 -13.46 6.92 -10.25
N ASN A 253 -12.84 7.24 -11.39
CA ASN A 253 -13.37 7.02 -12.73
C ASN A 253 -13.92 5.61 -12.96
N ARG A 254 -13.19 4.55 -12.58
CA ARG A 254 -13.60 3.16 -12.85
C ARG A 254 -14.93 2.79 -12.20
N ASP A 255 -15.13 3.23 -10.95
CA ASP A 255 -16.34 2.93 -10.18
C ASP A 255 -17.51 3.78 -10.68
N ILE A 256 -17.27 5.05 -11.03
CA ILE A 256 -18.28 5.93 -11.63
C ILE A 256 -18.72 5.39 -13.00
N GLU A 257 -17.79 4.98 -13.85
CA GLU A 257 -18.07 4.49 -15.20
C GLU A 257 -18.85 3.17 -15.18
N ILE A 258 -18.57 2.27 -14.24
CA ILE A 258 -19.25 0.96 -14.14
C ILE A 258 -20.56 1.03 -13.37
N TYR A 259 -20.80 2.07 -12.57
CA TYR A 259 -21.97 2.17 -11.70
C TYR A 259 -23.32 1.96 -12.41
N PRO A 260 -23.62 2.56 -13.59
CA PRO A 260 -24.89 2.31 -14.28
C PRO A 260 -25.14 0.85 -14.62
N VAL A 261 -24.07 0.12 -14.96
CA VAL A 261 -24.14 -1.31 -15.25
C VAL A 261 -24.40 -2.10 -13.97
N LEU A 262 -23.75 -1.73 -12.85
CA LEU A 262 -24.01 -2.35 -11.54
C LEU A 262 -25.43 -2.10 -11.04
N ALA A 263 -25.95 -0.88 -11.22
CA ALA A 263 -27.32 -0.53 -10.89
C ALA A 263 -28.32 -1.43 -11.64
N ALA A 264 -28.13 -1.60 -12.94
CA ALA A 264 -28.94 -2.50 -13.76
C ALA A 264 -28.81 -3.97 -13.32
N MET A 265 -27.61 -4.42 -12.91
CA MET A 265 -27.45 -5.75 -12.33
C MET A 265 -28.21 -5.92 -11.01
N PHE A 266 -28.20 -4.92 -10.12
CA PHE A 266 -28.99 -4.96 -8.89
C PHE A 266 -30.49 -4.98 -9.19
N GLU A 267 -30.95 -4.17 -10.14
CA GLU A 267 -32.34 -4.22 -10.61
C GLU A 267 -32.72 -5.58 -11.19
N GLY A 268 -31.84 -6.21 -11.98
CA GLY A 268 -32.07 -7.56 -12.49
C GLY A 268 -32.16 -8.62 -11.38
N ILE A 269 -31.38 -8.47 -10.30
CA ILE A 269 -31.36 -9.42 -9.18
C ILE A 269 -32.55 -9.19 -8.24
N TYR A 270 -32.74 -7.95 -7.77
CA TYR A 270 -33.68 -7.60 -6.70
C TYR A 270 -34.97 -6.91 -7.16
N GLY A 271 -35.09 -6.60 -8.45
CA GLY A 271 -36.17 -5.77 -8.99
C GLY A 271 -36.00 -4.26 -8.71
N HIS A 272 -34.96 -3.86 -7.98
CA HIS A 272 -34.62 -2.46 -7.69
C HIS A 272 -33.12 -2.35 -7.37
N CYS A 273 -32.52 -1.17 -7.58
CA CYS A 273 -31.17 -0.88 -7.10
C CYS A 273 -31.23 -0.33 -5.67
N PRO A 274 -30.51 -0.92 -4.69
CA PRO A 274 -30.47 -0.42 -3.32
C PRO A 274 -29.58 0.83 -3.14
N TYR A 275 -28.81 1.19 -4.17
CA TYR A 275 -27.85 2.28 -4.16
C TYR A 275 -28.26 3.35 -5.17
N LYS A 276 -28.02 4.63 -4.83
CA LYS A 276 -28.20 5.73 -5.79
C LYS A 276 -26.88 6.22 -6.37
N SER A 277 -25.74 5.84 -5.79
CA SER A 277 -24.42 6.16 -6.29
C SER A 277 -23.36 5.12 -5.88
N PRO A 278 -22.16 5.12 -6.50
CA PRO A 278 -21.04 4.32 -6.02
C PRO A 278 -20.54 4.75 -4.63
N THR A 279 -20.77 6.00 -4.22
CA THR A 279 -20.55 6.43 -2.82
C THR A 279 -21.44 5.64 -1.84
N ASP A 280 -22.71 5.43 -2.15
CA ASP A 280 -23.63 4.64 -1.30
C ASP A 280 -23.20 3.16 -1.21
N MET A 281 -22.60 2.63 -2.27
CA MET A 281 -22.06 1.26 -2.31
C MET A 281 -20.86 1.08 -1.36
N GLY A 282 -20.13 2.16 -1.08
CA GLY A 282 -19.01 2.18 -0.17
C GLY A 282 -19.43 2.08 1.30
N VAL A 283 -18.50 1.65 2.16
CA VAL A 283 -18.68 1.63 3.63
C VAL A 283 -17.56 2.36 4.37
N ASN A 284 -16.75 3.17 3.69
CA ASN A 284 -15.54 3.77 4.27
C ASN A 284 -15.87 4.88 5.28
N MET A 285 -15.32 4.76 6.51
CA MET A 285 -15.47 5.74 7.59
C MET A 285 -14.17 6.49 7.93
N ALA A 286 -13.11 6.32 7.13
CA ALA A 286 -11.79 6.89 7.44
C ALA A 286 -11.82 8.43 7.57
N GLY A 287 -12.53 9.14 6.70
CA GLY A 287 -12.60 10.60 6.75
C GLY A 287 -13.20 11.14 8.06
N ASN A 288 -14.11 10.40 8.69
CA ASN A 288 -14.74 10.76 9.97
C ASN A 288 -13.79 10.60 11.17
N CYS A 289 -12.63 9.98 10.96
CA CYS A 289 -11.64 9.66 12.00
C CYS A 289 -10.40 10.54 11.92
N ILE A 290 -10.38 11.52 11.00
CA ILE A 290 -9.38 12.60 10.99
C ILE A 290 -9.67 13.52 12.18
N VAL A 291 -8.67 13.69 13.05
CA VAL A 291 -8.75 14.53 14.27
C VAL A 291 -7.87 15.79 14.19
N ASP A 292 -6.87 15.79 13.30
CA ASP A 292 -6.08 16.97 12.94
C ASP A 292 -5.84 16.96 11.43
N ASP A 293 -6.67 17.74 10.73
CA ASP A 293 -6.66 17.83 9.27
C ASP A 293 -5.35 18.43 8.74
N GLU A 294 -4.78 19.43 9.41
CA GLU A 294 -3.50 20.02 9.01
C GLU A 294 -2.36 18.99 9.07
N ALA A 295 -2.35 18.16 10.11
CA ALA A 295 -1.37 17.07 10.23
C ALA A 295 -1.49 16.06 9.08
N CYS A 296 -2.71 15.67 8.70
CA CYS A 296 -2.98 14.81 7.55
C CYS A 296 -2.60 15.47 6.22
N GLN A 297 -2.91 16.75 6.04
CA GLN A 297 -2.56 17.51 4.84
C GLN A 297 -1.05 17.58 4.65
N GLU A 298 -0.30 17.98 5.69
CA GLU A 298 1.16 18.05 5.64
C GLU A 298 1.76 16.67 5.37
N ALA A 299 1.26 15.65 6.05
CA ALA A 299 1.72 14.29 5.88
C ALA A 299 1.54 13.77 4.44
N SER A 300 0.42 14.13 3.83
CA SER A 300 0.06 13.76 2.47
C SER A 300 0.90 14.51 1.42
N LYS A 301 1.18 15.81 1.62
CA LYS A 301 2.09 16.58 0.77
C LYS A 301 3.49 15.95 0.72
N GLN A 302 4.01 15.53 1.87
CA GLN A 302 5.30 14.82 1.94
C GLN A 302 5.26 13.46 1.20
N GLU A 303 4.13 12.75 1.19
CA GLU A 303 3.95 11.55 0.36
C GLU A 303 3.91 11.87 -1.13
N ILE A 304 3.26 12.96 -1.56
CA ILE A 304 3.24 13.38 -2.97
C ILE A 304 4.67 13.66 -3.47
N ILE A 305 5.49 14.41 -2.72
CA ILE A 305 6.89 14.67 -3.07
C ILE A 305 7.69 13.36 -3.14
N ARG A 306 7.43 12.42 -2.22
CA ARG A 306 8.05 11.09 -2.23
C ARG A 306 7.69 10.30 -3.49
N ARG A 307 6.43 10.33 -3.92
CA ARG A 307 5.96 9.66 -5.15
C ARG A 307 6.53 10.28 -6.40
N TYR A 308 6.64 11.61 -6.45
CA TYR A 308 7.35 12.30 -7.52
C TYR A 308 8.79 11.77 -7.67
N TYR A 309 9.59 11.79 -6.61
CA TYR A 309 10.97 11.27 -6.69
C TYR A 309 11.04 9.79 -7.06
N GLN A 310 10.09 8.96 -6.60
CA GLN A 310 10.01 7.55 -7.02
C GLN A 310 9.80 7.42 -8.53
N SER A 311 8.84 8.15 -9.11
CA SER A 311 8.55 8.12 -10.54
C SER A 311 9.71 8.63 -11.40
N VAL A 312 10.37 9.73 -11.00
CA VAL A 312 11.53 10.26 -11.75
C VAL A 312 12.71 9.27 -11.73
N ASN A 313 12.93 8.60 -10.59
CA ASN A 313 13.97 7.58 -10.48
C ASN A 313 13.69 6.34 -11.32
N ARG A 314 12.43 5.87 -11.34
CA ARG A 314 12.00 4.78 -12.22
C ARG A 314 12.17 5.17 -13.68
N PHE A 315 11.85 6.41 -14.05
CA PHE A 315 12.00 6.90 -15.41
C PHE A 315 13.46 6.84 -15.89
N VAL A 316 14.42 7.27 -15.08
CA VAL A 316 15.87 7.19 -15.41
C VAL A 316 16.39 5.74 -15.47
N ARG A 317 15.64 4.77 -14.93
CA ARG A 317 15.92 3.33 -15.01
C ARG A 317 15.14 2.63 -16.12
N ASP A 318 14.43 3.37 -16.97
CA ASP A 318 13.52 2.83 -17.99
C ASP A 318 12.38 1.94 -17.43
N GLU A 319 11.99 2.19 -16.17
CA GLU A 319 10.95 1.45 -15.44
C GLU A 319 9.61 2.21 -15.33
N ALA A 320 9.54 3.44 -15.86
CA ALA A 320 8.36 4.30 -15.87
C ALA A 320 8.28 5.10 -17.17
N THR A 321 7.09 5.60 -17.49
CA THR A 321 6.85 6.45 -18.66
C THR A 321 7.01 7.93 -18.33
N LYS A 322 7.21 8.74 -19.37
CA LYS A 322 7.19 10.22 -19.22
C LYS A 322 5.83 10.72 -18.73
N ASP A 323 4.75 10.04 -19.10
CA ASP A 323 3.38 10.40 -18.68
C ASP A 323 3.18 10.21 -17.17
N GLU A 324 3.77 9.17 -16.57
CA GLU A 324 3.76 8.97 -15.12
C GLU A 324 4.40 10.17 -14.40
N VAL A 325 5.58 10.61 -14.84
CA VAL A 325 6.28 11.77 -14.26
C VAL A 325 5.45 13.05 -14.43
N TYR A 326 4.90 13.27 -15.63
CA TYR A 326 4.06 14.45 -15.89
C TYR A 326 2.80 14.46 -15.01
N LYS A 327 2.17 13.31 -14.76
CA LYS A 327 1.04 13.19 -13.82
C LYS A 327 1.46 13.59 -12.41
N GLN A 328 2.62 13.14 -11.92
CA GLN A 328 3.15 13.57 -10.62
C GLN A 328 3.35 15.09 -10.55
N GLU A 329 3.92 15.71 -11.58
CA GLU A 329 4.11 17.17 -11.64
C GLU A 329 2.79 17.94 -11.59
N LEU A 330 1.74 17.43 -12.25
CA LEU A 330 0.40 18.00 -12.17
C LEU A 330 -0.19 17.89 -10.77
N ILE A 331 -0.04 16.73 -10.12
CA ILE A 331 -0.53 16.52 -8.74
C ILE A 331 0.19 17.46 -7.76
N MET A 332 1.50 17.64 -7.88
CA MET A 332 2.25 18.62 -7.08
C MET A 332 1.73 20.04 -7.28
N LYS A 333 1.46 20.45 -8.52
CA LYS A 333 0.85 21.76 -8.82
C LYS A 333 -0.54 21.91 -8.20
N GLN A 334 -1.37 20.87 -8.24
CA GLN A 334 -2.69 20.87 -7.62
C GLN A 334 -2.62 20.97 -6.09
N ALA A 335 -1.66 20.27 -5.48
CA ALA A 335 -1.36 20.35 -4.05
C ALA A 335 -0.66 21.65 -3.63
N LYS A 336 -0.22 22.48 -4.60
CA LYS A 336 0.51 23.74 -4.42
C LYS A 336 1.81 23.55 -3.65
N ILE A 337 2.58 22.53 -4.03
CA ILE A 337 3.86 22.21 -3.42
C ILE A 337 4.96 22.08 -4.47
N THR A 338 6.21 22.23 -4.04
CA THR A 338 7.43 21.98 -4.81
C THR A 338 8.30 20.95 -4.09
N VAL A 339 9.41 20.54 -4.71
CA VAL A 339 10.38 19.66 -4.05
C VAL A 339 11.05 20.30 -2.83
N ASP A 340 11.07 21.65 -2.76
CA ASP A 340 11.71 22.40 -1.68
C ASP A 340 10.90 22.36 -0.38
N ASP A 341 9.60 22.04 -0.45
CA ASP A 341 8.74 21.83 0.72
C ASP A 341 9.13 20.59 1.53
N ARG A 342 10.01 19.74 0.98
CA ARG A 342 10.72 18.71 1.74
C ARG A 342 12.05 19.26 2.21
N ALA A 343 12.12 19.67 3.49
CA ALA A 343 13.23 20.44 4.07
C ALA A 343 14.64 19.87 3.80
N VAL A 344 14.79 18.55 3.71
CA VAL A 344 16.08 17.87 3.44
C VAL A 344 16.57 17.99 1.99
N VAL A 345 15.68 18.24 1.03
CA VAL A 345 16.02 18.34 -0.40
C VAL A 345 16.98 19.50 -0.69
N PRO A 346 16.62 20.78 -0.41
CA PRO A 346 17.48 21.90 -0.75
C PRO A 346 18.82 21.84 0.00
N VAL A 347 18.84 21.31 1.22
CA VAL A 347 20.06 21.18 2.03
C VAL A 347 21.04 20.19 1.41
N ALA A 348 20.56 19.01 1.02
CA ALA A 348 21.40 17.99 0.38
C ALA A 348 21.92 18.46 -0.98
N ASN A 349 21.06 19.08 -1.80
CA ASN A 349 21.43 19.53 -3.14
C ASN A 349 22.44 20.69 -3.08
N LYS A 350 22.22 21.68 -2.21
CA LYS A 350 23.17 22.78 -2.00
C LYS A 350 24.53 22.28 -1.51
N LEU A 351 24.56 21.33 -0.57
CA LEU A 351 25.82 20.74 -0.10
C LEU A 351 26.54 19.97 -1.21
N ALA A 352 25.80 19.33 -2.11
CA ALA A 352 26.39 18.63 -3.25
C ALA A 352 27.05 19.60 -4.23
N GLU A 353 26.38 20.72 -4.54
CA GLU A 353 26.92 21.81 -5.37
C GLU A 353 28.17 22.43 -4.74
N GLU A 354 28.13 22.73 -3.44
CA GLU A 354 29.25 23.35 -2.71
C GLU A 354 30.49 22.44 -2.65
N THR A 355 30.28 21.13 -2.55
CA THR A 355 31.38 20.15 -2.40
C THR A 355 31.81 19.52 -3.72
N GLY A 356 31.03 19.68 -4.79
CA GLY A 356 31.22 18.95 -6.05
C GLY A 356 31.13 17.43 -5.90
N SER A 357 30.34 16.95 -4.93
CA SER A 357 30.24 15.52 -4.61
C SER A 357 28.86 15.16 -4.07
N ALA A 358 28.46 13.88 -4.15
CA ALA A 358 27.17 13.46 -3.62
C ALA A 358 27.06 13.75 -2.10
N ALA A 359 25.88 14.21 -1.70
CA ALA A 359 25.57 14.61 -0.34
C ALA A 359 24.20 14.08 0.07
N ALA A 360 23.96 14.05 1.38
CA ALA A 360 22.72 13.64 1.98
C ALA A 360 22.35 14.56 3.13
N ALA A 361 21.05 14.71 3.37
CA ALA A 361 20.48 15.40 4.51
C ALA A 361 19.39 14.55 5.15
N LEU A 362 19.29 14.61 6.47
CA LEU A 362 18.30 13.91 7.29
C LEU A 362 17.73 14.87 8.33
N GLU A 363 16.41 14.89 8.46
CA GLU A 363 15.71 15.66 9.48
C GLU A 363 15.41 14.77 10.69
N LEU A 364 15.92 15.17 11.86
CA LEU A 364 15.71 14.49 13.12
C LEU A 364 14.32 14.80 13.72
N PRO A 365 13.84 14.02 14.71
CA PRO A 365 12.50 14.20 15.29
C PRO A 365 12.25 15.56 15.97
N ASP A 366 13.30 16.32 16.25
CA ASP A 366 13.29 17.66 16.83
C ASP A 366 13.40 18.78 15.76
N GLY A 367 13.45 18.42 14.47
CA GLY A 367 13.62 19.35 13.34
C GLY A 367 15.08 19.67 13.00
N THR A 368 16.05 19.11 13.73
CA THR A 368 17.47 19.33 13.43
C THR A 368 17.84 18.68 12.10
N ILE A 369 18.40 19.46 11.17
CA ILE A 369 18.92 18.93 9.90
C ILE A 369 20.36 18.47 10.07
N VAL A 370 20.60 17.21 9.74
CA VAL A 370 21.91 16.55 9.76
C VAL A 370 22.35 16.31 8.34
N THR A 371 23.60 16.62 8.02
CA THR A 371 24.16 16.38 6.69
C THR A 371 25.26 15.34 6.70
N GLY A 372 25.49 14.73 5.55
CA GLY A 372 26.61 13.83 5.28
C GLY A 372 27.08 14.02 3.85
N SER A 373 28.38 14.20 3.65
CA SER A 373 29.00 14.31 2.33
C SER A 373 29.85 13.09 2.02
N THR A 374 30.13 12.90 0.73
CA THR A 374 31.07 11.88 0.29
C THR A 374 32.48 12.16 0.83
N SER A 375 33.19 11.11 1.23
CA SER A 375 34.60 11.15 1.66
C SER A 375 35.35 9.94 1.09
N ASP A 376 36.64 9.83 1.41
CA ASP A 376 37.46 8.67 1.02
C ASP A 376 36.97 7.36 1.66
N LEU A 377 36.33 7.45 2.84
CA LEU A 377 35.92 6.29 3.63
C LEU A 377 34.42 6.00 3.48
N LEU A 378 33.59 7.04 3.43
CA LEU A 378 32.15 6.93 3.55
C LEU A 378 31.44 7.58 2.37
N GLY A 379 30.41 6.91 1.86
CA GLY A 379 29.39 7.56 1.02
C GLY A 379 28.48 8.48 1.85
N PRO A 380 27.68 9.34 1.20
CA PRO A 380 26.87 10.35 1.86
C PRO A 380 25.80 9.73 2.77
N SER A 381 25.19 8.62 2.36
CA SER A 381 24.22 7.84 3.13
C SER A 381 24.79 7.33 4.45
N SER A 382 26.00 6.78 4.41
CA SER A 382 26.73 6.31 5.58
C SER A 382 27.14 7.45 6.51
N ALA A 383 27.61 8.56 5.93
CA ALA A 383 28.04 9.73 6.67
C ALA A 383 26.87 10.38 7.43
N VAL A 384 25.74 10.60 6.77
CA VAL A 384 24.56 11.22 7.40
C VAL A 384 23.99 10.32 8.50
N LEU A 385 23.99 8.99 8.30
CA LEU A 385 23.54 8.03 9.31
C LEU A 385 24.38 8.10 10.58
N LEU A 386 25.72 8.07 10.44
CA LEU A 386 26.64 8.19 11.59
C LEU A 386 26.50 9.54 12.30
N ASN A 387 26.38 10.63 11.53
CA ASN A 387 26.20 11.96 12.12
C ASN A 387 24.88 12.06 12.89
N ALA A 388 23.80 11.47 12.37
CA ALA A 388 22.48 11.49 13.00
C ALA A 388 22.48 10.75 14.35
N ILE A 389 23.03 9.52 14.39
CA ILE A 389 23.09 8.75 15.65
C ILE A 389 24.05 9.35 16.67
N LYS A 390 25.08 10.09 16.24
CA LYS A 390 25.95 10.85 17.14
C LYS A 390 25.20 11.98 17.82
N ILE A 391 24.45 12.78 17.04
CA ILE A 391 23.65 13.89 17.57
C ILE A 391 22.60 13.36 18.55
N LEU A 392 21.86 12.32 18.15
CA LEU A 392 20.86 11.67 19.02
C LEU A 392 21.44 11.08 20.31
N GLY A 393 22.72 10.67 20.27
CA GLY A 393 23.44 10.12 21.42
C GLY A 393 24.18 11.17 22.26
N GLY A 394 24.13 12.46 21.87
CA GLY A 394 24.94 13.50 22.53
C GLY A 394 26.45 13.31 22.38
N ILE A 395 26.89 12.63 21.32
CA ILE A 395 28.30 12.29 21.08
C ILE A 395 28.94 13.39 20.24
N ASP A 396 30.11 13.87 20.66
CA ASP A 396 30.84 14.93 19.96
C ASP A 396 31.10 14.60 18.47
N LYS A 397 30.89 15.59 17.61
CA LYS A 397 31.02 15.46 16.15
C LYS A 397 32.43 14.98 15.71
N LYS A 398 33.48 15.22 16.49
CA LYS A 398 34.85 14.78 16.20
C LYS A 398 35.15 13.36 16.68
N THR A 399 34.31 12.76 17.53
CA THR A 399 34.51 11.38 17.99
C THR A 399 34.39 10.39 16.85
N HIS A 400 35.43 9.60 16.62
CA HIS A 400 35.40 8.50 15.64
C HIS A 400 34.71 7.29 16.27
N LEU A 401 33.52 6.93 15.76
CA LEU A 401 32.75 5.78 16.26
C LEU A 401 33.23 4.44 15.71
N ILE A 402 33.95 4.46 14.59
CA ILE A 402 34.44 3.26 13.91
C ILE A 402 35.95 3.38 13.80
N SER A 403 36.66 2.45 14.42
CA SER A 403 38.12 2.39 14.32
C SER A 403 38.55 2.02 12.90
N ARG A 404 39.66 2.61 12.43
CA ARG A 404 40.28 2.27 11.14
C ARG A 404 40.60 0.79 11.03
N THR A 405 40.91 0.12 12.14
CA THR A 405 41.18 -1.33 12.21
C THR A 405 40.01 -2.18 11.69
N PHE A 406 38.77 -1.68 11.76
CA PHE A 406 37.60 -2.37 11.20
C PHE A 406 37.23 -1.91 9.78
N ILE A 407 37.60 -0.68 9.40
CA ILE A 407 37.32 -0.11 8.07
C ILE A 407 38.28 -0.70 7.02
N GLU A 408 39.58 -0.70 7.29
CA GLU A 408 40.61 -1.08 6.32
C GLU A 408 40.44 -2.52 5.77
N PRO A 409 40.12 -3.55 6.59
CA PRO A 409 39.86 -4.89 6.07
C PRO A 409 38.67 -4.95 5.10
N ILE A 410 37.60 -4.20 5.37
CA ILE A 410 36.42 -4.13 4.50
C ILE A 410 36.80 -3.47 3.17
N GLN A 411 37.53 -2.34 3.20
CA GLN A 411 37.98 -1.67 1.98
C GLN A 411 38.93 -2.55 1.16
N LYS A 412 39.84 -3.27 1.83
CA LYS A 412 40.76 -4.21 1.18
C LYS A 412 40.02 -5.36 0.52
N LEU A 413 39.01 -5.93 1.19
CA LEU A 413 38.12 -6.95 0.61
C LEU A 413 37.46 -6.43 -0.68
N LYS A 414 36.84 -5.24 -0.63
CA LYS A 414 36.16 -4.64 -1.79
C LYS A 414 37.10 -4.42 -2.97
N THR A 415 38.24 -3.80 -2.72
CA THR A 415 39.15 -3.36 -3.80
C THR A 415 40.08 -4.45 -4.31
N GLN A 416 40.66 -5.27 -3.43
CA GLN A 416 41.70 -6.23 -3.81
C GLN A 416 41.15 -7.62 -4.14
N TYR A 417 40.04 -8.02 -3.52
CA TYR A 417 39.49 -9.38 -3.68
C TYR A 417 38.21 -9.40 -4.52
N LEU A 418 37.32 -8.41 -4.34
CA LEU A 418 36.06 -8.31 -5.07
C LEU A 418 36.13 -7.44 -6.33
N GLY A 419 37.27 -6.78 -6.58
CA GLY A 419 37.51 -5.98 -7.78
C GLY A 419 36.68 -4.69 -7.87
N SER A 420 36.07 -4.23 -6.77
CA SER A 420 35.37 -2.95 -6.73
C SER A 420 36.35 -1.80 -6.88
N LYS A 421 36.03 -0.85 -7.78
CA LYS A 421 36.78 0.41 -7.89
C LYS A 421 36.44 1.40 -6.77
N ASN A 422 35.30 1.23 -6.11
CA ASN A 422 34.84 2.11 -5.04
C ASN A 422 35.17 1.48 -3.66
N PRO A 423 36.08 2.09 -2.88
CA PRO A 423 36.45 1.62 -1.55
C PRO A 423 35.48 2.09 -0.45
N ARG A 424 34.50 2.96 -0.76
CA ARG A 424 33.62 3.55 0.25
C ARG A 424 32.69 2.50 0.86
N LEU A 425 32.38 2.68 2.14
CA LEU A 425 31.48 1.76 2.86
C LEU A 425 30.02 2.17 2.67
N HIS A 426 29.18 1.19 2.36
CA HIS A 426 27.72 1.30 2.39
C HIS A 426 27.19 1.29 3.82
N THR A 427 25.93 1.66 3.98
CA THR A 427 25.28 1.80 5.29
C THR A 427 25.27 0.49 6.09
N ASP A 428 25.11 -0.66 5.46
CA ASP A 428 25.15 -1.97 6.11
C ASP A 428 26.56 -2.33 6.62
N GLU A 429 27.60 -2.14 5.80
CA GLU A 429 29.00 -2.33 6.15
C GLU A 429 29.40 -1.43 7.34
N VAL A 430 28.92 -0.19 7.34
CA VAL A 430 29.12 0.78 8.43
C VAL A 430 28.44 0.34 9.71
N LEU A 431 27.20 -0.15 9.64
CA LEU A 431 26.48 -0.64 10.82
C LEU A 431 27.12 -1.91 11.40
N ILE A 432 27.63 -2.80 10.55
CA ILE A 432 28.40 -3.98 11.00
C ILE A 432 29.67 -3.54 11.71
N ALA A 433 30.47 -2.66 11.11
CA ALA A 433 31.71 -2.16 11.71
C ALA A 433 31.45 -1.41 13.03
N LEU A 434 30.38 -0.62 13.09
CA LEU A 434 29.94 0.05 14.31
C LEU A 434 29.52 -0.95 15.40
N SER A 435 28.80 -2.01 15.02
CA SER A 435 28.42 -3.10 15.94
C SER A 435 29.63 -3.82 16.54
N MET A 436 30.70 -3.99 15.76
CA MET A 436 31.95 -4.56 16.28
C MET A 436 32.64 -3.60 17.26
N CYS A 437 32.68 -2.30 16.95
CA CYS A 437 33.27 -1.30 17.85
C CYS A 437 32.51 -1.17 19.17
N ALA A 438 31.18 -1.34 19.16
CA ALA A 438 30.34 -1.27 20.34
C ALA A 438 30.63 -2.31 21.43
N VAL A 439 31.43 -3.34 21.12
CA VAL A 439 31.91 -4.31 22.12
C VAL A 439 32.88 -3.66 23.10
N SER A 440 33.74 -2.74 22.63
CA SER A 440 34.82 -2.14 23.40
C SER A 440 34.74 -0.61 23.54
N ASP A 441 33.92 0.07 22.72
CA ASP A 441 33.73 1.51 22.74
C ASP A 441 32.32 1.89 23.23
N PRO A 442 32.21 2.51 24.43
CA PRO A 442 30.94 3.01 24.96
C PRO A 442 30.21 4.00 24.04
N ASN A 443 30.93 4.83 23.27
CA ASN A 443 30.31 5.78 22.35
C ASN A 443 29.69 5.06 21.15
N ALA A 444 30.37 4.06 20.58
CA ALA A 444 29.82 3.24 19.51
C ALA A 444 28.56 2.49 19.97
N LYS A 445 28.57 1.95 21.19
CA LYS A 445 27.40 1.31 21.80
C LYS A 445 26.24 2.28 21.98
N LEU A 446 26.52 3.48 22.51
CA LEU A 446 25.51 4.51 22.70
C LEU A 446 24.90 4.96 21.37
N ALA A 447 25.70 5.10 20.31
CA ALA A 447 25.25 5.45 18.98
C ALA A 447 24.30 4.40 18.39
N LEU A 448 24.62 3.10 18.50
CA LEU A 448 23.74 2.02 18.04
C LEU A 448 22.37 2.02 18.70
N GLN A 449 22.32 2.34 20.00
CA GLN A 449 21.07 2.44 20.75
C GLN A 449 20.14 3.55 20.23
N GLN A 450 20.65 4.49 19.43
CA GLN A 450 19.85 5.57 18.86
C GLN A 450 19.18 5.21 17.54
N LEU A 451 19.56 4.10 16.89
CA LEU A 451 18.98 3.70 15.59
C LEU A 451 17.44 3.66 15.57
N PRO A 452 16.74 3.13 16.60
CA PRO A 452 15.28 3.12 16.60
C PRO A 452 14.64 4.52 16.54
N LYS A 453 15.34 5.57 16.97
CA LYS A 453 14.85 6.96 16.93
C LYS A 453 14.84 7.55 15.52
N LEU A 454 15.46 6.89 14.54
CA LEU A 454 15.47 7.32 13.15
C LEU A 454 14.20 6.93 12.39
N ALA A 455 13.35 6.08 12.96
CA ALA A 455 12.09 5.69 12.33
C ALA A 455 11.19 6.92 12.13
N GLY A 456 10.69 7.09 10.91
CA GLY A 456 9.88 8.24 10.49
C GLY A 456 10.68 9.49 10.13
N CYS A 457 12.01 9.49 10.28
CA CYS A 457 12.85 10.62 9.84
C CYS A 457 12.87 10.70 8.31
N GLN A 458 12.92 11.94 7.80
CA GLN A 458 13.01 12.19 6.38
C GLN A 458 14.47 12.29 5.94
N LEU A 459 14.85 11.60 4.86
CA LEU A 459 16.18 11.65 4.27
C LEU A 459 16.10 12.00 2.78
N HIS A 460 17.04 12.80 2.30
CA HIS A 460 17.26 13.02 0.88
C HIS A 460 18.73 12.84 0.52
N THR A 461 19.00 12.24 -0.64
CA THR A 461 20.35 12.18 -1.22
C THR A 461 20.37 12.84 -2.59
N SER A 462 21.41 13.63 -2.86
CA SER A 462 21.57 14.30 -4.14
C SER A 462 21.91 13.35 -5.30
N ALA A 463 22.16 12.05 -5.02
CA ALA A 463 22.46 11.00 -5.99
C ALA A 463 21.55 9.78 -5.81
N ILE A 464 21.43 8.96 -6.87
CA ILE A 464 20.73 7.67 -6.84
C ILE A 464 21.31 6.76 -5.76
N LEU A 465 20.44 6.30 -4.86
CA LEU A 465 20.79 5.35 -3.81
C LEU A 465 21.05 3.95 -4.36
N SER A 466 22.02 3.26 -3.76
CA SER A 466 22.24 1.84 -3.99
C SER A 466 21.09 1.01 -3.41
N ALA A 467 20.85 -0.18 -3.96
CA ALA A 467 19.85 -1.11 -3.43
C ALA A 467 20.13 -1.51 -1.97
N VAL A 468 21.42 -1.59 -1.60
CA VAL A 468 21.87 -1.89 -0.23
C VAL A 468 21.44 -0.78 0.72
N ASP A 469 21.72 0.48 0.38
CA ASP A 469 21.38 1.62 1.23
C ASP A 469 19.86 1.81 1.36
N MET A 470 19.13 1.66 0.26
CA MET A 470 17.65 1.70 0.27
C MET A 470 17.08 0.64 1.22
N ASN A 471 17.61 -0.59 1.19
CA ASN A 471 17.14 -1.67 2.05
C ASN A 471 17.46 -1.41 3.53
N THR A 472 18.64 -0.86 3.84
CA THR A 472 19.01 -0.48 5.20
C THR A 472 18.08 0.61 5.74
N PHE A 473 17.83 1.67 4.96
CA PHE A 473 16.92 2.75 5.37
C PHE A 473 15.48 2.26 5.57
N LYS A 474 14.98 1.36 4.70
CA LYS A 474 13.67 0.71 4.91
C LYS A 474 13.59 -0.02 6.24
N LYS A 475 14.62 -0.81 6.58
CA LYS A 475 14.68 -1.56 7.86
C LYS A 475 14.73 -0.64 9.08
N LEU A 476 15.35 0.53 8.95
CA LEU A 476 15.40 1.57 9.98
C LEU A 476 14.12 2.43 10.05
N GLY A 477 13.17 2.22 9.14
CA GLY A 477 11.96 3.04 9.05
C GLY A 477 12.22 4.47 8.58
N ILE A 478 13.35 4.74 7.93
CA ILE A 478 13.68 6.07 7.40
C ILE A 478 12.94 6.28 6.08
N GLU A 479 12.25 7.42 5.95
CA GLU A 479 11.54 7.80 4.74
C GLU A 479 12.47 8.58 3.81
N PHE A 480 13.01 7.91 2.79
CA PHE A 480 14.01 8.50 1.89
C PHE A 480 13.44 8.92 0.53
N THR A 481 14.09 9.92 -0.07
CA THR A 481 14.01 10.28 -1.50
C THR A 481 15.43 10.48 -2.02
N ASN A 482 15.60 10.51 -3.34
CA ASN A 482 16.89 10.80 -3.94
C ASN A 482 16.72 11.44 -5.32
N GLU A 483 17.67 12.27 -5.72
CA GLU A 483 17.73 12.80 -7.09
C GLU A 483 17.97 11.67 -8.10
N ALA A 484 17.49 11.88 -9.33
CA ALA A 484 17.64 10.93 -10.43
C ALA A 484 18.98 11.12 -11.19
N VAL A 485 20.07 11.33 -10.44
CA VAL A 485 21.42 11.57 -10.95
C VAL A 485 22.37 10.50 -10.40
N TYR A 486 23.15 9.87 -11.28
CA TYR A 486 24.19 8.92 -10.85
C TYR A 486 25.40 9.67 -10.26
N GLU A 487 25.95 9.17 -9.15
CA GLU A 487 27.07 9.79 -8.41
C GLU A 487 28.28 10.15 -9.31
N GLY A 488 28.58 9.35 -10.34
CA GLY A 488 29.68 9.62 -11.27
C GLY A 488 29.40 10.66 -12.36
N ARG A 489 28.23 11.31 -12.35
CA ARG A 489 27.78 12.32 -13.33
C ARG A 489 27.44 13.67 -12.69
N MET A 490 27.84 13.87 -11.44
CA MET A 490 27.64 15.12 -10.68
C MET A 490 28.67 16.18 -10.99
#